data_AF-A0A938MEC5-F1
#
_entry.id   AF-A0A938MEC5-F1
#
_cell.length_a   1.000
_cell.length_b   1.000
_cell.length_c   1.000
_cell.angle_alpha   90.00
_cell.angle_beta   90.00
_cell.angle_gamma   90.00
#
_symmetry.space_group_name_H-M   'P 1'
#
loop_
_entity.id
_entity.type
_entity.pdbx_description
1 polymer ?
#
loop_
_entity_poly.entity_id
_entity_poly.type
_entity_poly.pdbx_seq_one_letter_code
_entity_poly.pdbx_strand_id
1 'polypeptide(L)'
;MGNGKTIATLTQVVLLVSASTLSAQVSKRAELGRTEKLRILVDKVMQRHERWFTKEWMVEATAKAGFNVYSPRSGYERLDEVRQVAAWCEKHGIYYMPWMRGSLDVPARAKADGKRLLWASGNEQPLWSPNSDEFWEWMRRYIVQYAEMSKTHPHLIGVFLDF
;
A
#
# COMPACT_ATOMS: atom_id res chain seq x y z
N MET A 1 70.85 -17.11 25.64
CA MET A 1 70.32 -18.13 24.70
C MET A 1 68.88 -18.46 25.11
N GLY A 2 67.92 -18.33 24.18
CA GLY A 2 66.51 -18.79 24.29
C GLY A 2 65.55 -17.82 25.00
N ASN A 3 65.07 -16.72 24.39
CA ASN A 3 63.91 -16.59 23.48
C ASN A 3 62.58 -17.21 23.96
N GLY A 4 61.59 -16.35 24.23
CA GLY A 4 60.20 -16.74 24.48
C GLY A 4 59.25 -15.57 24.73
N LYS A 5 59.30 -14.52 23.91
CA LYS A 5 58.30 -13.43 23.90
C LYS A 5 57.17 -13.79 22.93
N THR A 6 56.09 -14.40 23.39
CA THR A 6 54.77 -14.50 22.72
C THR A 6 53.85 -15.14 23.77
N ILE A 7 52.77 -14.56 24.29
CA ILE A 7 51.53 -14.18 23.62
C ILE A 7 50.82 -13.20 24.56
N ALA A 8 51.05 -11.90 24.36
CA ALA A 8 50.08 -10.89 24.72
C ALA A 8 49.40 -10.53 23.41
N THR A 9 48.09 -10.73 23.31
CA THR A 9 47.09 -10.13 22.38
C THR A 9 46.04 -11.20 22.05
N LEU A 10 45.11 -11.43 22.97
CA LEU A 10 43.90 -12.22 22.69
C LEU A 10 42.68 -11.53 23.31
N THR A 11 42.55 -10.23 23.07
CA THR A 11 41.46 -9.41 23.63
C THR A 11 40.94 -8.36 22.62
N GLN A 12 40.85 -8.69 21.33
CA GLN A 12 40.40 -7.68 20.35
C GLN A 12 39.74 -8.18 19.05
N VAL A 13 38.97 -9.29 19.06
CA VAL A 13 38.26 -9.75 17.84
C VAL A 13 36.76 -10.07 18.03
N VAL A 14 36.10 -9.63 19.12
CA VAL A 14 34.66 -9.96 19.35
C VAL A 14 33.71 -8.76 19.14
N LEU A 15 34.14 -7.64 18.56
CA LEU A 15 33.32 -6.43 18.43
C LEU A 15 32.95 -6.02 16.98
N LEU A 16 32.84 -6.97 16.05
CA LEU A 16 32.56 -6.67 14.64
C LEU A 16 31.45 -7.50 13.99
N VAL A 17 30.57 -8.15 14.77
CA VAL A 17 29.45 -8.97 14.20
C VAL A 17 28.06 -8.41 14.51
N SER A 18 27.91 -7.33 15.28
CA SER A 18 26.59 -6.89 15.77
C SER A 18 26.01 -5.64 15.08
N ALA A 19 26.38 -5.38 13.83
CA ALA A 19 25.81 -4.25 13.05
C ALA A 19 25.40 -4.65 11.63
N SER A 20 25.07 -5.92 11.40
CA SER A 20 24.18 -6.31 10.32
C SER A 20 22.77 -5.86 10.72
N THR A 21 22.55 -4.55 10.67
CA THR A 21 21.22 -3.98 10.70
C THR A 21 20.38 -4.75 9.69
N LEU A 22 19.28 -5.34 10.19
CA LEU A 22 18.17 -5.85 9.39
C LEU A 22 17.56 -4.66 8.62
N SER A 23 18.31 -4.08 7.69
CA SER A 23 17.70 -3.41 6.55
C SER A 23 17.22 -4.56 5.69
N ALA A 24 15.99 -5.02 5.95
CA ALA A 24 15.27 -5.78 4.94
C ALA A 24 15.30 -4.91 3.70
N GLN A 25 16.17 -5.27 2.76
CA GLN A 25 16.42 -4.47 1.58
C GLN A 25 15.10 -4.39 0.87
N VAL A 26 14.45 -3.22 0.94
CA VAL A 26 13.20 -2.97 0.24
C VAL A 26 13.52 -3.28 -1.21
N SER A 27 12.96 -4.36 -1.72
CA SER A 27 13.26 -4.77 -3.09
C SER A 27 12.95 -3.61 -3.98
N LYS A 28 13.82 -3.35 -4.95
CA LYS A 28 13.64 -2.16 -5.77
C LYS A 28 12.26 -2.24 -6.40
N ARG A 29 11.52 -1.13 -6.45
CA ARG A 29 10.19 -1.06 -7.07
C ARG A 29 10.14 -1.71 -8.46
N ALA A 30 11.24 -1.66 -9.20
CA ALA A 30 11.40 -2.27 -10.52
C ALA A 30 11.40 -3.82 -10.53
N GLU A 31 11.65 -4.46 -9.39
CA GLU A 31 11.73 -5.92 -9.22
C GLU A 31 10.39 -6.52 -8.77
N LEU A 32 9.51 -5.72 -8.16
CA LEU A 32 8.17 -6.11 -7.71
C LEU A 32 7.32 -6.65 -8.88
N GLY A 33 6.73 -7.82 -8.67
CA GLY A 33 5.90 -8.51 -9.66
C GLY A 33 6.68 -9.13 -10.82
N ARG A 34 8.02 -8.97 -10.85
CA ARG A 34 8.91 -9.57 -11.86
C ARG A 34 9.73 -10.69 -11.24
N THR A 35 10.74 -10.32 -10.47
CA THR A 35 11.63 -11.26 -9.77
C THR A 35 11.27 -11.37 -8.29
N GLU A 36 10.71 -10.32 -7.70
CA GLU A 36 10.13 -10.39 -6.37
C GLU A 36 8.61 -10.50 -6.43
N LYS A 37 8.05 -11.52 -5.77
CA LYS A 37 6.60 -11.72 -5.72
C LYS A 37 5.92 -10.64 -4.86
N LEU A 38 4.84 -10.08 -5.38
CA LEU A 38 3.93 -9.23 -4.60
C LEU A 38 3.25 -10.06 -3.49
N ARG A 39 3.42 -9.63 -2.25
CA ARG A 39 2.78 -10.15 -1.04
C ARG A 39 1.98 -9.00 -0.46
N ILE A 40 0.74 -8.87 -0.93
CA ILE A 40 -0.15 -7.75 -0.58
C ILE A 40 -1.02 -8.16 0.61
N LEU A 41 -0.98 -7.38 1.69
CA LEU A 41 -1.99 -7.46 2.73
C LEU A 41 -3.15 -6.53 2.38
N VAL A 42 -4.27 -7.13 1.98
CA VAL A 42 -5.53 -6.41 1.81
C VAL A 42 -6.23 -6.34 3.17
N ASP A 43 -6.09 -5.22 3.86
CA ASP A 43 -6.57 -5.11 5.24
C ASP A 43 -8.08 -4.80 5.30
N LYS A 44 -8.79 -5.71 5.97
CA LYS A 44 -10.22 -5.61 6.33
C LYS A 44 -10.46 -5.83 7.82
N VAL A 45 -9.41 -6.14 8.57
CA VAL A 45 -9.49 -6.64 9.94
C VAL A 45 -8.93 -5.59 10.89
N MET A 46 -7.69 -5.15 10.68
CA MET A 46 -7.05 -4.16 11.55
C MET A 46 -7.76 -2.81 11.43
N GLN A 47 -8.04 -2.35 10.21
CA GLN A 47 -8.87 -1.16 9.98
C GLN A 47 -10.24 -1.24 10.64
N ARG A 48 -10.88 -2.41 10.67
CA ARG A 48 -12.19 -2.56 11.33
C ARG A 48 -12.10 -2.29 12.84
N HIS A 49 -11.02 -2.69 13.49
CA HIS A 49 -10.77 -2.40 14.91
C HIS A 49 -10.55 -0.90 15.18
N GLU A 50 -10.02 -0.17 14.19
CA GLU A 50 -9.75 1.28 14.27
C GLU A 50 -10.76 2.11 13.49
N ARG A 51 -12.02 1.64 13.40
CA ARG A 51 -13.14 2.36 12.79
C ARG A 51 -12.86 2.85 11.36
N TRP A 52 -12.17 2.01 10.58
CA TRP A 52 -11.79 2.24 9.18
C TRP A 52 -10.74 3.35 8.94
N PHE A 53 -9.94 3.63 9.96
CA PHE A 53 -8.74 4.46 9.84
C PHE A 53 -7.48 3.59 9.87
N THR A 54 -6.55 3.88 8.97
CA THR A 54 -5.21 3.29 9.06
C THR A 54 -4.42 3.96 10.17
N LYS A 55 -3.73 3.16 10.97
CA LYS A 55 -2.74 3.62 11.95
C LYS A 55 -1.38 3.01 11.61
N GLU A 56 -0.32 3.68 12.02
CA GLU A 56 1.06 3.25 11.73
C GLU A 56 1.35 1.81 12.19
N TRP A 57 0.83 1.42 13.37
CA TRP A 57 1.02 0.07 13.90
C TRP A 57 0.55 -1.04 12.94
N MET A 58 -0.45 -0.76 12.10
CA MET A 58 -0.95 -1.73 11.11
C MET A 58 0.06 -1.96 9.98
N VAL A 59 0.71 -0.89 9.53
CA VAL A 59 1.77 -0.94 8.52
C VAL A 59 2.97 -1.69 9.08
N GLU A 60 3.34 -1.42 10.33
CA GLU A 60 4.38 -2.15 11.04
C GLU A 60 4.06 -3.65 11.17
N ALA A 61 2.84 -3.98 11.62
CA ALA A 61 2.38 -5.37 11.75
C ALA A 61 2.38 -6.09 10.39
N THR A 62 1.98 -5.40 9.32
CA THR A 62 2.02 -5.90 7.94
C THR A 62 3.44 -6.27 7.51
N ALA A 63 4.39 -5.35 7.73
CA ALA A 63 5.80 -5.57 7.42
C ALA A 63 6.38 -6.74 8.22
N LYS A 64 6.13 -6.79 9.54
CA LYS A 64 6.57 -7.88 10.42
C LYS A 64 6.00 -9.24 10.04
N ALA A 65 4.80 -9.27 9.47
CA ALA A 65 4.18 -10.50 8.95
C ALA A 65 4.77 -10.95 7.59
N GLY A 66 5.71 -10.20 7.00
CA GLY A 66 6.43 -10.58 5.78
C GLY A 66 5.75 -10.14 4.47
N PHE A 67 4.68 -9.34 4.55
CA PHE A 67 4.08 -8.69 3.38
C PHE A 67 4.97 -7.55 2.91
N ASN A 68 5.01 -7.31 1.59
CA ASN A 68 5.76 -6.21 0.99
C ASN A 68 4.86 -5.11 0.41
N VAL A 69 3.53 -5.26 0.49
CA VAL A 69 2.56 -4.21 0.15
C VAL A 69 1.43 -4.19 1.16
N TYR A 70 1.06 -3.00 1.63
CA TYR A 70 -0.13 -2.74 2.43
C TYR A 70 -1.24 -2.12 1.58
N SER A 71 -2.46 -2.64 1.69
CA SER A 71 -3.64 -2.14 0.99
C SER A 71 -4.87 -2.07 1.91
N PRO A 72 -5.15 -0.90 2.51
CA PRO A 72 -6.28 -0.70 3.41
C PRO A 72 -7.60 -0.60 2.65
N ARG A 73 -8.67 -1.23 3.18
CA ARG A 73 -10.03 -1.20 2.62
C ARG A 73 -10.64 0.18 2.44
N SER A 74 -10.33 1.11 3.32
CA SER A 74 -10.94 2.45 3.36
C SER A 74 -9.89 3.54 3.40
N GLY A 75 -10.26 4.74 2.96
CA GLY A 75 -9.42 5.95 3.01
C GLY A 75 -8.75 6.32 1.70
N TYR A 76 -9.11 5.69 0.59
CA TYR A 76 -8.61 6.05 -0.73
C TYR A 76 -8.93 7.53 -1.05
N GLU A 77 -10.10 8.01 -0.66
CA GLU A 77 -10.56 9.36 -0.96
C GLU A 77 -9.92 10.46 -0.09
N ARG A 78 -9.25 10.10 1.01
CA ARG A 78 -8.68 11.02 2.00
C ARG A 78 -7.21 11.23 1.73
N LEU A 79 -6.89 12.13 0.82
CA LEU A 79 -5.54 12.27 0.23
C LEU A 79 -4.43 12.60 1.25
N ASP A 80 -4.75 13.30 2.33
CA ASP A 80 -3.81 13.53 3.43
C ASP A 80 -3.44 12.22 4.14
N GLU A 81 -4.43 11.36 4.39
CA GLU A 81 -4.19 10.03 4.95
C GLU A 81 -3.42 9.13 3.96
N VAL A 82 -3.70 9.23 2.66
CA VAL A 82 -2.94 8.51 1.63
C VAL A 82 -1.45 8.86 1.69
N ARG A 83 -1.12 10.16 1.80
CA ARG A 83 0.28 10.61 1.99
C ARG A 83 0.88 10.06 3.28
N GLN A 84 0.14 10.18 4.38
CA GLN A 84 0.58 9.72 5.69
C GLN A 84 0.89 8.21 5.71
N VAL A 85 0.01 7.40 5.11
CA VAL A 85 0.20 5.94 5.02
C VAL A 85 1.38 5.60 4.11
N ALA A 86 1.58 6.33 3.00
CA ALA A 86 2.74 6.14 2.15
C ALA A 86 4.06 6.39 2.92
N ALA A 87 4.11 7.43 3.75
CA ALA A 87 5.27 7.74 4.59
C ALA A 87 5.52 6.66 5.67
N TRP A 88 4.47 6.10 6.27
CA TRP A 88 4.62 4.96 7.17
C TRP A 88 5.13 3.70 6.44
N CYS A 89 4.64 3.44 5.23
CA CYS A 89 5.09 2.30 4.44
C CYS A 89 6.58 2.45 4.06
N GLU A 90 7.02 3.65 3.70
CA GLU A 90 8.43 3.99 3.52
C GLU A 90 9.25 3.70 4.77
N LYS A 91 8.82 4.23 5.92
CA LYS A 91 9.49 4.00 7.21
C LYS A 91 9.64 2.51 7.56
N HIS A 92 8.64 1.69 7.22
CA HIS A 92 8.64 0.25 7.51
C HIS A 92 9.14 -0.62 6.36
N GLY A 93 9.65 -0.01 5.29
CA GLY A 93 10.25 -0.74 4.16
C GLY A 93 9.28 -1.59 3.35
N ILE A 94 8.01 -1.19 3.27
CA ILE A 94 6.99 -1.85 2.45
C ILE A 94 6.33 -0.84 1.50
N TYR A 95 5.55 -1.34 0.56
CA TYR A 95 4.84 -0.52 -0.41
C TYR A 95 3.38 -0.29 -0.04
N TYR A 96 2.77 0.70 -0.68
CA TYR A 96 1.39 1.10 -0.45
C TYR A 96 0.59 1.08 -1.75
N MET A 97 -0.61 0.51 -1.68
CA MET A 97 -1.65 0.61 -2.70
C MET A 97 -2.99 0.97 -2.03
N PRO A 98 -3.51 2.19 -2.17
CA PRO A 98 -4.87 2.51 -1.77
C PRO A 98 -5.84 1.54 -2.43
N TRP A 99 -6.82 1.05 -1.67
CA TRP A 99 -7.88 0.23 -2.24
C TRP A 99 -9.06 1.11 -2.67
N MET A 100 -9.33 1.14 -3.97
CA MET A 100 -10.58 1.67 -4.52
C MET A 100 -11.55 0.52 -4.84
N ARG A 101 -12.81 0.60 -4.35
CA ARG A 101 -13.88 -0.24 -4.89
C ARG A 101 -14.29 0.32 -6.24
N GLY A 102 -14.16 -0.46 -7.31
CA GLY A 102 -14.51 -0.14 -8.71
C GLY A 102 -16.01 -0.05 -8.99
N SER A 103 -16.81 0.29 -7.98
CA SER A 103 -18.23 0.56 -8.09
C SER A 103 -18.53 1.86 -7.33
N LEU A 104 -19.33 2.74 -7.95
CA LEU A 104 -19.71 4.03 -7.37
C LEU A 104 -21.23 4.12 -7.33
N ASP A 105 -21.77 4.44 -6.16
CA ASP A 105 -23.21 4.65 -5.99
C ASP A 105 -23.67 5.88 -6.79
N VAL A 106 -24.86 5.79 -7.38
CA VAL A 106 -25.49 6.95 -8.01
C VAL A 106 -26.13 7.88 -6.98
N PRO A 107 -26.18 9.20 -7.25
CA PRO A 107 -26.98 10.13 -6.47
C PRO A 107 -28.49 9.87 -6.68
N ALA A 108 -29.33 10.69 -6.04
CA ALA A 108 -30.80 10.60 -6.17
C ALA A 108 -31.27 10.51 -7.64
N ARG A 109 -32.35 9.75 -7.85
CA ARG A 109 -32.81 9.20 -9.15
C ARG A 109 -32.78 10.17 -10.34
N ALA A 110 -33.24 11.41 -10.17
CA ALA A 110 -33.32 12.38 -11.27
C ALA A 110 -31.96 12.74 -11.91
N LYS A 111 -30.85 12.62 -11.16
CA LYS A 111 -29.51 12.92 -11.67
C LYS A 111 -28.82 11.73 -12.33
N ALA A 112 -29.41 10.54 -12.25
CA ALA A 112 -28.81 9.28 -12.68
C ALA A 112 -29.65 8.55 -13.74
N ASP A 113 -30.73 9.18 -14.21
CA ASP A 113 -31.65 8.58 -15.19
C ASP A 113 -30.92 8.29 -16.50
N GLY A 114 -31.06 7.05 -17.00
CA GLY A 114 -30.35 6.56 -18.19
C GLY A 114 -28.84 6.32 -18.02
N LYS A 115 -28.26 6.53 -16.82
CA LYS A 115 -26.81 6.41 -16.57
C LYS A 115 -26.41 5.31 -15.59
N ARG A 116 -27.40 4.61 -15.05
CA ARG A 116 -27.22 3.50 -14.10
C ARG A 116 -26.72 2.25 -14.78
N LEU A 117 -26.06 1.39 -14.00
CA LEU A 117 -25.76 0.03 -14.41
C LEU A 117 -27.08 -0.71 -14.69
N LEU A 118 -27.24 -1.14 -15.95
CA LEU A 118 -28.38 -1.90 -16.44
C LEU A 118 -27.93 -3.31 -16.78
N TRP A 119 -28.55 -4.31 -16.17
CA TRP A 119 -28.33 -5.71 -16.54
C TRP A 119 -29.09 -6.06 -17.82
N ALA A 120 -28.64 -7.09 -18.53
CA ALA A 120 -29.31 -7.58 -19.74
C ALA A 120 -30.78 -7.98 -19.52
N SER A 121 -31.19 -8.26 -18.28
CA SER A 121 -32.58 -8.53 -17.90
C SER A 121 -33.48 -7.28 -17.86
N GLY A 122 -32.92 -6.08 -18.00
CA GLY A 122 -33.63 -4.81 -17.82
C GLY A 122 -33.62 -4.27 -16.38
N ASN A 123 -32.99 -4.98 -15.43
CA ASN A 123 -32.89 -4.53 -14.04
C ASN A 123 -31.78 -3.49 -13.86
N GLU A 124 -32.12 -2.34 -13.26
CA GLU A 124 -31.14 -1.33 -12.85
C GLU A 124 -30.55 -1.60 -11.47
N GLN A 125 -29.30 -1.21 -11.27
CA GLN A 125 -28.66 -1.11 -9.96
C GLN A 125 -28.47 0.36 -9.58
N PRO A 126 -28.41 0.69 -8.27
CA PRO A 126 -28.09 2.03 -7.80
C PRO A 126 -26.58 2.37 -7.94
N LEU A 127 -25.95 1.91 -9.02
CA LEU A 127 -24.53 2.10 -9.34
C LEU A 127 -24.37 2.81 -10.68
N TRP A 128 -23.33 3.61 -10.83
CA TRP A 128 -22.99 4.18 -12.13
C TRP A 128 -22.63 3.08 -13.13
N SER A 129 -23.09 3.24 -14.37
CA SER A 129 -22.68 2.36 -15.47
C SER A 129 -21.21 2.60 -15.80
N PRO A 130 -20.44 1.57 -16.20
CA PRO A 130 -19.12 1.76 -16.79
C PRO A 130 -19.16 2.53 -18.12
N ASN A 131 -20.35 2.80 -18.69
CA ASN A 131 -20.52 3.67 -19.85
C ASN A 131 -20.83 5.13 -19.48
N SER A 132 -20.88 5.48 -18.19
CA SER A 132 -21.13 6.84 -17.74
C SER A 132 -19.84 7.62 -17.55
N ASP A 133 -19.83 8.89 -17.96
CA ASP A 133 -18.68 9.79 -17.76
C ASP A 133 -18.41 10.00 -16.27
N GLU A 134 -19.46 10.07 -15.45
CA GLU A 134 -19.35 10.31 -14.01
C GLU A 134 -18.50 9.25 -13.29
N PHE A 135 -18.64 7.98 -13.69
CA PHE A 135 -17.82 6.89 -13.15
C PHE A 135 -16.33 7.09 -13.49
N TRP A 136 -16.04 7.42 -14.75
CA TRP A 136 -14.67 7.61 -15.23
C TRP A 136 -14.03 8.88 -14.70
N GLU A 137 -14.79 9.96 -14.53
CA GLU A 137 -14.34 11.20 -13.90
C GLU A 137 -13.96 10.98 -12.44
N TRP A 138 -14.80 10.25 -11.69
CA TRP A 138 -14.51 9.87 -10.31
C TRP A 138 -13.24 8.99 -10.23
N MET A 139 -13.12 7.97 -11.07
CA MET A 139 -11.96 7.09 -11.07
C MET A 139 -10.68 7.85 -11.43
N ARG A 140 -10.74 8.66 -12.50
CA ARG A 140 -9.63 9.51 -12.97
C ARG A 140 -9.15 10.44 -11.87
N ARG A 141 -10.06 11.10 -11.16
CA ARG A 141 -9.73 12.04 -10.08
C ARG A 141 -8.76 11.45 -9.07
N TYR A 142 -8.99 10.22 -8.62
CA TYR A 142 -8.16 9.61 -7.58
C TYR A 142 -6.89 8.96 -8.15
N ILE A 143 -7.00 8.20 -9.24
CA ILE A 143 -5.85 7.50 -9.84
C ILE A 143 -4.77 8.49 -10.28
N VAL A 144 -5.15 9.60 -10.93
CA VAL A 144 -4.18 10.63 -11.36
C VAL A 144 -3.53 11.29 -10.14
N GLN A 145 -4.28 11.57 -9.08
CA GLN A 145 -3.73 12.15 -7.86
C GLN A 145 -2.73 11.22 -7.17
N TYR A 146 -2.97 9.90 -7.16
CA TYR A 146 -1.99 8.93 -6.66
C TYR A 146 -0.74 8.87 -7.54
N ALA A 147 -0.90 8.91 -8.86
CA ALA A 147 0.22 8.92 -9.79
C ALA A 147 1.12 10.15 -9.58
N GLU A 148 0.53 11.34 -9.45
CA GLU A 148 1.25 12.57 -9.13
C GLU A 148 1.92 12.48 -7.75
N MET A 149 1.20 12.00 -6.73
CA MET A 149 1.74 11.80 -5.38
C MET A 149 2.92 10.82 -5.36
N SER A 150 2.92 9.80 -6.21
CA SER A 150 3.99 8.80 -6.28
C SER A 150 5.34 9.36 -6.74
N LYS A 151 5.36 10.56 -7.34
CA LYS A 151 6.60 11.26 -7.71
C LYS A 151 7.39 11.72 -6.48
N THR A 152 6.70 12.05 -5.39
CA THR A 152 7.31 12.46 -4.12
C THR A 152 7.22 11.40 -3.03
N HIS A 153 6.36 10.38 -3.21
CA HIS A 153 6.21 9.23 -2.30
C HIS A 153 6.41 7.93 -3.09
N PRO A 154 7.65 7.48 -3.36
CA PRO A 154 7.91 6.35 -4.23
C PRO A 154 7.40 5.01 -3.69
N HIS A 155 7.07 4.94 -2.39
CA HIS A 155 6.43 3.80 -1.76
C HIS A 155 4.93 3.67 -2.07
N LEU A 156 4.28 4.71 -2.60
CA LEU A 156 2.97 4.61 -3.24
C LEU A 156 3.16 4.11 -4.68
N ILE A 157 2.83 2.84 -4.93
CA ILE A 157 3.23 2.18 -6.18
C ILE A 157 2.08 1.96 -7.18
N GLY A 158 0.85 2.22 -6.78
CA GLY A 158 -0.33 2.03 -7.61
C GLY A 158 -1.61 2.06 -6.79
N VAL A 159 -2.67 1.49 -7.35
CA VAL A 159 -4.00 1.35 -6.74
C VAL A 159 -4.43 -0.11 -6.82
N PHE A 160 -5.04 -0.62 -5.77
CA PHE A 160 -5.76 -1.90 -5.81
C PHE A 160 -7.22 -1.61 -6.17
N LEU A 161 -7.65 -1.98 -7.38
CA LEU A 161 -9.00 -1.73 -7.89
C LEU A 161 -9.83 -3.02 -7.85
N ASP A 162 -10.91 -3.02 -7.05
CA ASP A 162 -11.78 -4.18 -6.79
C ASP A 162 -13.17 -3.97 -7.38
N PHE A 163 -13.54 -4.73 -8.42
CA PHE A 163 -14.87 -4.67 -9.05
C PHE A 163 -15.86 -5.62 -8.40
#